data_AF-A0A962ANC9-F1
#
_entry.id   AF-A0A962ANC9-F1
#
_cell.length_a   1.000
_cell.length_b   1.000
_cell.length_c   1.000
_cell.angle_alpha   90.00
_cell.angle_beta   90.00
_cell.angle_gamma   90.00
#
_symmetry.space_group_name_H-M   'P 1'
#
loop_
_entity.id
_entity.type
_entity.pdbx_description
1 polymer ?
#
loop_
_entity_poly.entity_id
_entity_poly.type
_entity_poly.pdbx_seq_one_letter_code
_entity_poly.pdbx_strand_id
1 'polypeptide(L)' 'ESYMLEGEFTATQFLADVDGHPDDRGLKLALEELEFFSKEVRILGVYPAHPFRIEAQKKAR' A
#
# COMPACT_ATOMS: atom_id res chain seq x y z
N GLU A 1 3.59 7.59 4.60
CA GLU A 1 4.56 8.25 5.51
C GLU A 1 5.95 7.66 5.30
N SER A 2 7.02 8.46 5.28
CA SER A 2 8.40 7.98 5.20
C SER A 2 9.10 8.03 6.56
N TYR A 3 9.77 6.94 6.95
CA TYR A 3 10.57 6.85 8.18
C TYR A 3 12.04 6.54 7.83
N MET A 4 12.96 7.27 8.45
CA MET A 4 14.40 7.01 8.37
C MET A 4 14.82 6.12 9.53
N LEU A 5 15.48 5.00 9.24
CA LEU A 5 16.00 4.09 10.26
C LEU A 5 17.41 4.52 10.71
N GLU A 6 17.58 4.68 12.02
CA GLU A 6 18.86 4.63 12.76
C GLU A 6 20.08 5.34 12.14
N GLY A 7 19.92 6.53 11.54
CA GLY A 7 21.04 7.39 11.15
C GLY A 7 21.94 6.87 10.02
N GLU A 8 21.66 5.68 9.47
CA GLU A 8 22.32 5.17 8.28
C GLU A 8 21.56 5.69 7.06
N PHE A 9 22.21 6.56 6.28
CA PHE A 9 21.67 7.37 5.18
C PHE A 9 21.17 6.56 3.95
N THR A 10 20.78 5.29 4.13
CA THR A 10 20.67 4.29 3.06
C THR A 10 19.33 3.54 3.01
N ALA A 11 18.43 3.67 4.00
CA ALA A 11 17.15 2.95 3.99
C ALA A 11 15.96 3.82 4.47
N THR A 12 15.06 4.15 3.54
CA THR A 12 13.77 4.80 3.83
C THR A 12 12.68 3.74 3.80
N GLN A 13 11.90 3.62 4.88
CA GLN A 13 10.70 2.78 4.91
C GLN A 13 9.46 3.62 4.65
N PHE A 14 8.48 3.02 3.97
CA PHE A 14 7.20 3.65 3.68
C PHE A 14 6.05 2.86 4.28
N LEU A 15 5.14 3.57 4.94
CA LEU A 15 3.82 3.06 5.25
C LEU A 15 2.82 3.62 4.22
N ALA A 16 2.08 2.72 3.58
CA ALA A 16 1.08 3.04 2.57
C ALA A 16 -0.22 2.26 2.82
N ASP A 17 -1.35 2.97 2.66
CA ASP A 17 -2.68 2.37 2.54
C ASP A 17 -3.10 2.40 1.07
N VAL A 18 -3.73 1.32 0.61
CA VAL A 18 -4.22 1.19 -0.76
C VAL A 18 -5.67 0.71 -0.77
N ASP A 19 -6.46 1.20 -1.73
CA ASP A 19 -7.81 0.70 -1.96
C ASP A 19 -7.73 -0.53 -2.89
N GLY A 20 -7.92 -1.73 -2.33
CA GLY A 20 -7.92 -3.00 -3.07
C GLY A 20 -7.58 -4.20 -2.18
N HIS A 21 -7.94 -5.41 -2.61
CA HIS A 21 -7.52 -6.65 -1.94
C HIS A 21 -6.24 -7.19 -2.58
N PRO A 22 -5.27 -7.75 -1.83
CA PRO A 22 -4.04 -8.31 -2.41
C PRO A 22 -4.27 -9.40 -3.48
N ASP A 23 -5.42 -10.07 -3.43
CA ASP A 23 -5.84 -11.07 -4.43
C ASP A 23 -6.44 -10.45 -5.70
N ASP A 24 -6.77 -9.16 -5.68
CA ASP A 24 -7.23 -8.46 -6.87
C ASP A 24 -6.07 -8.37 -7.86
N ARG A 25 -6.30 -8.83 -9.09
CA ARG A 25 -5.25 -8.94 -10.12
C ARG A 25 -4.44 -7.65 -10.30
N GLY A 26 -5.09 -6.49 -10.25
CA GLY A 26 -4.42 -5.19 -10.39
C GLY A 26 -3.44 -4.90 -9.27
N LEU A 27 -3.86 -5.10 -8.01
CA LEU A 27 -3.00 -4.85 -6.85
C LEU A 27 -1.90 -5.90 -6.75
N LYS A 28 -2.20 -7.16 -7.06
CA LYS A 28 -1.20 -8.22 -7.11
C LYS A 28 -0.04 -7.89 -8.03
N LEU A 29 -0.32 -7.46 -9.26
CA LEU A 29 0.72 -7.08 -10.23
C LEU A 29 1.54 -5.87 -9.74
N ALA A 30 0.90 -4.90 -9.10
CA ALA A 30 1.61 -3.75 -8.53
C ALA A 30 2.52 -4.14 -7.35
N LEU A 31 2.09 -5.08 -6.50
CA LEU A 31 2.91 -5.61 -5.41
C LEU A 31 4.09 -6.43 -5.94
N GLU A 32 3.88 -7.25 -6.97
CA GLU A 32 4.97 -7.99 -7.65
C GLU A 32 6.03 -7.04 -8.22
N GLU A 33 5.61 -5.92 -8.83
CA GLU A 33 6.54 -4.90 -9.30
C GLU A 33 7.23 -4.16 -8.14
N LEU A 34 6.51 -3.88 -7.05
CA LEU A 34 7.09 -3.25 -5.86
C LEU A 34 8.16 -4.12 -5.20
N GLU A 35 7.94 -5.43 -5.13
CA GLU A 35 8.92 -6.39 -4.61
C GLU A 35 10.22 -6.42 -5.43
N PHE A 36 10.16 -6.09 -6.74
CA PHE A 36 11.36 -5.98 -7.56
C PHE A 36 12.22 -4.75 -7.20
N PHE A 37 11.58 -3.63 -6.84
CA PHE A 37 12.27 -2.37 -6.55
C PHE A 37 12.60 -2.13 -5.07
N SER A 38 12.05 -2.94 -4.17
CA SER A 38 12.22 -2.79 -2.73
C SER A 38 12.88 -4.02 -2.11
N LYS A 39 13.55 -3.84 -0.97
CA LYS A 39 14.20 -4.96 -0.27
C LYS A 39 13.21 -5.81 0.52
N GLU A 40 12.19 -5.19 1.09
CA GLU A 40 11.20 -5.86 1.93
C GLU A 40 9.84 -5.18 1.73
N VAL A 41 8.81 -6.01 1.49
CA VAL A 41 7.40 -5.59 1.45
C VAL A 41 6.67 -6.41 2.50
N ARG A 42 5.92 -5.72 3.37
CA ARG A 42 5.12 -6.38 4.41
C ARG A 42 3.70 -5.83 4.43
N ILE A 43 2.74 -6.72 4.20
CA ILE A 43 1.31 -6.41 4.38
C ILE A 43 1.00 -6.49 5.88
N LEU A 44 0.63 -5.35 6.47
CA LEU A 44 0.31 -5.28 7.90
C LEU A 44 -1.10 -5.78 8.22
N GLY A 45 -2.02 -5.69 7.26
CA GLY A 45 -3.38 -6.17 7.40
C GLY A 45 -4.24 -5.81 6.20
N VAL A 46 -5.38 -6.48 6.09
CA VAL A 46 -6.42 -6.20 5.09
C VAL A 46 -7.74 -6.05 5.84
N TYR A 47 -8.46 -4.96 5.57
CA TYR A 47 -9.67 -4.62 6.30
C TYR A 47 -10.74 -4.06 5.35
N PRO A 48 -12.04 -4.22 5.68
CA PRO A 48 -13.11 -3.62 4.90
C PRO A 48 -13.00 -2.09 4.88
N ALA A 49 -13.13 -1.50 3.69
CA ALA A 49 -13.16 -0.05 3.55
C ALA A 49 -14.35 0.54 4.31
N HIS A 50 -14.12 1.68 4.99
CA HIS A 50 -15.19 2.41 5.66
C HIS A 50 -16.25 2.88 4.64
N PRO A 51 -17.57 2.80 4.93
CA PRO A 51 -18.64 3.15 3.98
C PRO A 51 -18.49 4.53 3.31
N PHE A 52 -17.94 5.50 4.05
CA PHE A 52 -17.63 6.84 3.53
C PHE A 52 -16.84 6.83 2.21
N ARG A 53 -15.85 5.93 2.05
CA ARG A 53 -15.04 5.85 0.82
C ARG A 53 -15.86 5.37 -0.39
N ILE A 54 -16.78 4.44 -0.17
CA ILE A 54 -17.66 3.90 -1.21
C ILE A 54 -18.63 4.98 -1.71
N GLU A 55 -19.19 5.77 -0.79
CA GLU A 55 -20.08 6.88 -1.15
C GLU A 55 -19.34 7.99 -1.90
N ALA A 56 -18.11 8.31 -1.48
CA ALA A 56 -17.26 9.29 -2.15
C ALA A 56 -16.93 8.85 -3.59
N GLN A 57 -16.55 7.58 -3.79
CA GLN A 57 -16.28 7.02 -5.13
C GLN A 57 -17.52 7.01 -6.03
N LYS A 58 -18.71 6.72 -5.49
CA LYS A 58 -19.98 6.77 -6.25
C LYS A 58 -20.35 8.18 -6.68
N LYS A 59 -20.06 9.21 -5.87
CA LYS A 59 -20.32 10.62 -6.23
C LYS A 59 -19.33 11.16 -7.26
N ALA A 60 -18.12 10.60 -7.32
CA ALA A 60 -17.08 11.01 -8.24
C ALA A 60 -17.19 10.38 -9.65
N ARG A 61 -18.11 9.42 -9.82
CA ARG A 61 -18.34 8.66 -11.06
C ARG A 61 -19.60 9.12 -11.77
#